data_AF-A0A534S5X1-F1
#
_entry.id   AF-A0A534S5X1-F1
#
_cell.length_a   1.000
_cell.length_b   1.000
_cell.length_c   1.000
_cell.angle_alpha   90.00
_cell.angle_beta   90.00
_cell.angle_gamma   90.00
#
_symmetry.space_group_name_H-M   'P 1'
#
loop_
_entity.id
_entity.type
_entity.pdbx_description
1 polymer ?
#
loop_
_entity_poly.entity_id
_entity_poly.type
_entity_poly.pdbx_seq_one_letter_code
_entity_poly.pdbx_strand_id
1 'polypeptide(L)'
;MLSQLIERLKKNWRRRMSVSMVLAGGALLSGCAALGVDQSEQPVMVSEVIRMSKENVPAETIVNKMRDSRAVYRLNAAQLAQLHDQGVADLVLNYMQETYLNAVRREQDLADWSTREMWRDHFW
;
A
#
# COMPACT_ATOMS: atom_id res chain seq x y z
N MET A 1 48.88 -9.77 47.43
CA MET A 1 47.48 -9.27 47.49
C MET A 1 47.09 -8.32 46.35
N LEU A 2 48.03 -7.72 45.61
CA LEU A 2 47.73 -6.84 44.45
C LEU A 2 47.25 -7.56 43.18
N SER A 3 47.55 -8.85 43.00
CA SER A 3 47.18 -9.61 41.78
C SER A 3 45.68 -9.89 41.65
N GLN A 4 44.96 -10.05 42.78
CA GLN A 4 43.52 -10.34 42.75
C GLN A 4 42.65 -9.12 42.44
N LEU A 5 43.17 -7.90 42.66
CA LEU A 5 42.46 -6.66 42.35
C LEU A 5 42.52 -6.33 40.85
N ILE A 6 43.64 -6.63 40.19
CA ILE A 6 43.85 -6.38 38.75
C ILE A 6 42.99 -7.33 37.89
N GLU A 7 42.89 -8.61 38.29
CA GLU A 7 42.03 -9.61 37.63
C GLU A 7 40.54 -9.24 37.69
N ARG A 8 40.08 -8.70 38.83
CA ARG A 8 38.69 -8.24 39.01
C ARG A 8 38.37 -7.02 38.14
N LEU A 9 39.31 -6.08 37.98
CA LEU A 9 39.15 -4.93 37.10
C LEU A 9 39.06 -5.34 35.62
N LYS A 10 39.92 -6.26 35.16
CA LYS A 10 39.95 -6.74 33.77
C LYS A 10 38.66 -7.48 33.40
N LYS A 11 38.14 -8.31 34.31
CA LYS A 11 36.87 -9.05 34.11
C LYS A 11 35.66 -8.12 34.05
N ASN A 12 35.63 -7.07 34.86
CA ASN A 12 34.57 -6.06 34.83
C ASN A 12 34.64 -5.19 33.56
N TRP A 13 35.84 -4.89 33.04
CA TRP A 13 35.99 -4.13 31.80
C TRP A 13 35.56 -4.94 30.56
N ARG A 14 35.87 -6.24 30.53
CA ARG A 14 35.44 -7.17 29.46
C ARG A 14 33.93 -7.42 29.45
N ARG A 15 33.30 -7.49 30.64
CA ARG A 15 31.84 -7.60 30.79
C ARG A 15 31.11 -6.33 30.38
N ARG A 16 31.64 -5.15 30.72
CA ARG A 16 31.05 -3.86 30.29
C ARG A 16 31.15 -3.64 28.78
N MET A 17 32.27 -4.00 28.14
CA MET A 17 32.39 -3.93 26.68
C MET A 17 31.46 -4.92 25.94
N SER A 18 31.20 -6.10 26.52
CA SER A 18 30.34 -7.10 25.88
C SER A 18 28.85 -6.72 25.94
N VAL A 19 28.41 -6.07 27.01
CA VAL A 19 27.00 -5.64 27.14
C VAL A 19 26.71 -4.40 26.27
N SER A 20 27.66 -3.47 26.12
CA SER A 20 27.50 -2.31 25.22
C SER A 20 27.36 -2.70 23.75
N MET A 21 28.03 -3.76 23.30
CA MET A 21 27.98 -4.18 21.89
C MET A 21 26.64 -4.85 21.52
N VAL A 22 26.01 -5.57 22.46
CA VAL A 22 24.69 -6.18 22.24
C VAL A 22 23.56 -5.12 22.28
N LEU A 23 23.68 -4.11 23.15
CA LEU A 23 22.73 -2.98 23.21
C LEU A 23 22.79 -2.08 21.96
N ALA A 24 23.98 -1.90 21.36
CA ALA A 24 24.12 -1.12 20.13
C ALA A 24 23.65 -1.89 18.86
N GLY A 25 23.75 -3.23 18.85
CA GLY A 25 23.34 -4.05 17.71
C GLY A 25 21.82 -4.23 17.57
N GLY A 26 21.07 -4.24 18.67
CA GLY A 26 19.61 -4.43 18.65
C GLY A 26 18.82 -3.23 18.09
N ALA A 27 19.35 -2.01 18.19
CA ALA A 27 18.64 -0.80 17.79
C ALA A 27 18.53 -0.62 16.27
N LEU A 28 19.42 -1.22 15.48
CA LEU A 28 19.44 -1.05 14.01
C LEU A 28 18.47 -1.98 13.27
N LEU A 29 17.92 -3.00 13.93
CA LEU A 29 17.01 -3.97 13.31
C LEU A 29 15.52 -3.65 13.56
N SER A 30 15.20 -2.62 14.36
CA SER A 30 13.82 -2.21 14.67
C SER A 30 13.18 -1.29 13.62
N GLY A 31 13.70 -1.29 12.38
CA GLY A 31 13.28 -0.34 11.34
C GLY A 31 12.10 -0.76 10.46
N CYS A 32 11.72 -2.03 10.41
CA CYS A 32 10.73 -2.50 9.42
C CYS A 32 9.27 -2.57 9.90
N ALA A 33 8.99 -2.36 11.19
CA ALA A 33 7.62 -2.40 11.71
C ALA A 33 7.04 -1.02 12.08
N ALA A 34 7.88 0.03 12.12
CA ALA A 34 7.47 1.39 12.48
C ALA A 34 6.98 2.22 11.26
N LEU A 35 7.13 1.68 10.05
CA LEU A 35 6.38 2.16 8.90
C LEU A 35 4.97 1.58 9.06
N GLY A 36 4.10 2.36 9.69
CA GLY A 36 2.69 2.04 9.82
C GLY A 36 2.19 1.52 8.48
N VAL A 37 1.70 0.28 8.49
CA VAL A 37 0.90 -0.27 7.40
C VAL A 37 -0.08 0.82 7.05
N ASP A 38 0.10 1.46 5.88
CA ASP A 38 -0.80 2.48 5.36
C ASP A 38 -2.20 1.97 5.65
N GLN A 39 -2.95 2.71 6.47
CA GLN A 39 -4.37 2.45 6.64
C GLN A 39 -4.94 2.66 5.25
N SER A 40 -4.98 1.59 4.44
CA SER A 40 -5.64 1.61 3.15
C SER A 40 -7.06 2.04 3.48
N GLU A 41 -7.41 3.27 3.13
CA GLU A 41 -8.78 3.75 3.28
C GLU A 41 -9.67 2.68 2.67
N GLN A 42 -10.73 2.31 3.42
CA GLN A 42 -11.60 1.22 3.00
C GLN A 42 -12.09 1.53 1.57
N PRO A 43 -12.00 0.56 0.63
CA PRO A 43 -12.42 0.78 -0.74
C PRO A 43 -13.85 1.33 -0.78
N VAL A 44 -14.04 2.45 -1.47
CA VAL A 44 -15.37 3.05 -1.60
C VAL A 44 -16.26 2.13 -2.44
N MET A 45 -17.28 1.56 -1.81
CA MET A 45 -18.19 0.61 -2.46
C MET A 45 -19.20 1.32 -3.36
N VAL A 46 -19.72 0.63 -4.38
CA VAL A 46 -20.75 1.19 -5.29
C VAL A 46 -22.00 1.65 -4.53
N SER A 47 -22.44 0.89 -3.51
CA SER A 47 -23.55 1.28 -2.64
C SER A 47 -23.30 2.59 -1.89
N GLU A 48 -22.05 2.85 -1.51
CA GLU A 48 -21.66 4.10 -0.86
C GLU A 48 -21.66 5.26 -1.85
N VAL A 49 -21.20 5.05 -3.08
CA VAL A 49 -21.32 6.06 -4.14
C VAL A 49 -22.77 6.43 -4.42
N ILE A 50 -23.66 5.43 -4.51
CA ILE A 50 -25.10 5.66 -4.68
C ILE A 50 -25.65 6.47 -3.49
N ARG A 51 -25.26 6.11 -2.26
CA ARG A 51 -25.67 6.84 -1.04
C ARG A 51 -25.22 8.29 -1.08
N MET A 52 -23.93 8.56 -1.35
CA MET A 52 -23.39 9.93 -1.44
C MET A 52 -24.06 10.74 -2.55
N SER A 53 -24.36 10.10 -3.68
CA SER A 53 -25.09 10.74 -4.79
C SER A 53 -26.51 11.14 -4.37
N LYS A 54 -27.24 10.26 -3.67
CA LYS A 54 -28.57 10.55 -3.10
C LYS A 54 -28.55 11.63 -2.02
N GLU A 55 -27.44 11.74 -1.28
CA GLU A 55 -27.20 12.77 -0.29
C GLU A 55 -26.77 14.12 -0.91
N ASN A 56 -26.71 14.22 -2.25
CA ASN A 56 -26.26 15.40 -3.00
C ASN A 56 -24.83 15.83 -2.64
N VAL A 57 -23.96 14.87 -2.28
CA VAL A 57 -22.53 15.13 -2.14
C VAL A 57 -21.98 15.56 -3.51
N PRO A 58 -21.17 16.64 -3.60
CA PRO A 58 -20.62 17.08 -4.88
C PRO A 58 -19.83 15.96 -5.58
N ALA A 59 -20.01 15.84 -6.90
CA ALA A 59 -19.38 14.78 -7.69
C ALA A 59 -17.85 14.76 -7.56
N GLU A 60 -17.21 15.93 -7.53
CA GLU A 60 -15.76 16.05 -7.33
C GLU A 60 -15.31 15.51 -5.95
N THR A 61 -16.11 15.75 -4.90
CA THR A 61 -15.85 15.21 -3.56
C THR A 61 -15.94 13.68 -3.55
N ILE A 62 -16.93 13.13 -4.25
CA ILE A 62 -17.07 11.67 -4.42
C ILE A 62 -15.85 11.09 -5.15
N VAL A 63 -15.45 11.70 -6.27
CA VAL A 63 -14.29 11.28 -7.06
C VAL A 63 -13.00 11.34 -6.24
N ASN A 64 -12.77 12.42 -5.48
CA ASN A 64 -11.60 12.52 -4.61
C ASN A 64 -11.57 11.38 -3.59
N LYS A 65 -12.70 11.09 -2.93
CA LYS A 65 -12.79 9.97 -1.99
C LYS A 65 -12.51 8.61 -2.66
N MET A 66 -13.07 8.40 -3.85
CA MET A 66 -12.82 7.17 -4.61
C MET A 66 -11.33 7.03 -4.96
N ARG A 67 -10.68 8.12 -5.39
CA ARG A 67 -9.25 8.17 -5.70
C ARG A 67 -8.41 7.81 -4.49
N ASP A 68 -8.71 8.38 -3.34
CA ASP A 68 -7.94 8.19 -2.11
C ASP A 68 -8.08 6.73 -1.61
N SER A 69 -9.26 6.12 -1.79
CA SER A 69 -9.50 4.69 -1.50
C SER A 69 -8.87 3.72 -2.51
N ARG A 70 -8.40 4.20 -3.68
CA ARG A 70 -7.81 3.41 -4.77
C ARG A 70 -8.67 2.22 -5.23
N ALA A 71 -9.99 2.32 -5.09
CA ALA A 71 -10.92 1.28 -5.50
C ALA A 71 -10.98 1.14 -7.03
N VAL A 72 -11.20 -0.09 -7.52
CA VAL A 72 -11.35 -0.40 -8.95
C VAL A 72 -12.75 -0.96 -9.20
N TYR A 73 -13.48 -0.35 -10.13
CA TYR A 73 -14.90 -0.66 -10.37
C TYR A 73 -15.09 -1.48 -11.64
N ARG A 74 -15.18 -2.81 -11.49
CA ARG A 74 -15.39 -3.74 -12.62
C ARG A 74 -16.86 -3.80 -13.04
N LEU A 75 -17.36 -2.71 -13.63
CA LEU A 75 -18.75 -2.56 -14.05
C LEU A 75 -18.89 -2.69 -15.56
N ASN A 76 -19.98 -3.32 -16.02
CA ASN A 76 -20.35 -3.35 -17.44
C ASN A 76 -21.19 -2.11 -17.82
N ALA A 77 -21.44 -1.93 -19.11
CA ALA A 77 -22.19 -0.78 -19.63
C ALA A 77 -23.63 -0.68 -19.07
N ALA A 78 -24.32 -1.82 -18.90
CA ALA A 78 -25.67 -1.84 -18.36
C ALA A 78 -25.69 -1.40 -16.88
N GLN A 79 -24.68 -1.79 -16.10
CA GLN A 79 -24.53 -1.37 -14.71
C GLN A 79 -24.21 0.12 -14.59
N LEU A 80 -23.37 0.68 -15.47
CA LEU A 80 -23.10 2.11 -15.51
C LEU A 80 -24.36 2.92 -15.86
N ALA A 81 -25.14 2.46 -16.84
CA ALA A 81 -26.44 3.07 -17.16
C ALA A 81 -27.40 3.01 -15.96
N GLN A 82 -27.46 1.88 -15.25
CA GLN A 82 -28.29 1.75 -14.05
C GLN A 82 -27.85 2.69 -12.92
N LEU A 83 -26.55 3.02 -12.81
CA LEU A 83 -26.04 3.97 -11.84
C LEU A 83 -26.38 5.41 -12.23
N HIS A 84 -26.28 5.75 -13.51
CA HIS A 84 -26.77 7.02 -14.06
C HIS A 84 -28.25 7.23 -13.73
N ASP A 85 -29.09 6.21 -14.00
CA ASP A 85 -30.54 6.26 -13.71
C ASP A 85 -30.84 6.39 -12.20
N GLN A 86 -29.91 6.01 -11.34
CA GLN A 86 -29.98 6.20 -9.89
C GLN A 86 -29.48 7.58 -9.42
N GLY A 87 -29.12 8.47 -10.35
CA GLY A 87 -28.68 9.82 -10.07
C GLY A 87 -27.18 9.95 -9.76
N VAL A 88 -26.37 8.94 -10.09
CA VAL A 88 -24.91 9.07 -10.02
C VAL A 88 -24.44 9.94 -11.18
N ALA A 89 -23.73 11.03 -10.88
CA ALA A 89 -23.28 11.98 -11.89
C ALA A 89 -22.27 11.37 -12.87
N ASP A 90 -22.31 11.80 -14.14
CA ASP A 90 -21.42 11.33 -15.21
C ASP A 90 -19.93 11.42 -14.86
N LEU A 91 -19.52 12.47 -14.15
CA LEU A 91 -18.14 12.62 -13.69
C LEU A 91 -17.69 11.44 -12.82
N VAL A 92 -18.56 10.97 -11.94
CA VAL A 92 -18.29 9.82 -11.06
C VAL A 92 -18.26 8.52 -11.87
N LEU A 93 -19.20 8.35 -12.82
CA LEU A 93 -19.27 7.17 -13.69
C LEU A 93 -18.04 7.06 -14.60
N ASN A 94 -17.60 8.17 -15.18
CA ASN A 94 -16.39 8.25 -15.98
C ASN A 94 -15.17 7.85 -15.16
N TYR A 95 -15.08 8.34 -13.92
CA TYR A 95 -14.00 7.96 -13.01
C TYR A 95 -14.02 6.46 -12.69
N MET A 96 -15.21 5.88 -12.42
CA MET A 96 -15.35 4.42 -12.24
C MET A 96 -14.82 3.64 -13.44
N GLN A 97 -15.19 4.04 -14.65
CA GLN A 97 -14.74 3.38 -15.86
C GLN A 97 -13.23 3.53 -16.07
N GLU A 98 -12.68 4.72 -15.85
CA GLU A 98 -11.25 5.01 -15.99
C GLU A 98 -10.40 4.14 -15.06
N THR A 99 -10.80 3.98 -13.79
CA THR A 99 -10.06 3.12 -12.85
C THR A 99 -9.97 1.67 -13.35
N TYR A 100 -11.04 1.14 -13.94
CA TYR A 100 -11.05 -0.21 -14.50
C TYR A 100 -10.14 -0.32 -15.72
N LEU A 101 -10.23 0.63 -16.66
CA LEU A 101 -9.36 0.65 -17.84
C LEU A 101 -7.88 0.73 -17.46
N ASN A 102 -7.54 1.54 -16.47
CA ASN A 102 -6.17 1.64 -15.96
C ASN A 102 -5.70 0.34 -15.29
N ALA A 103 -6.58 -0.35 -14.55
CA ALA A 103 -6.26 -1.65 -13.97
C ALA A 103 -6.00 -2.72 -15.04
N VAL A 104 -6.81 -2.76 -16.11
CA VAL A 104 -6.62 -3.70 -17.23
C VAL A 104 -5.31 -3.42 -17.96
N ARG A 105 -4.98 -2.16 -18.25
CA ARG A 105 -3.70 -1.79 -18.88
C ARG A 105 -2.52 -2.24 -18.04
N ARG A 106 -2.55 -1.97 -16.73
CA ARG A 106 -1.48 -2.38 -15.82
C ARG A 106 -1.29 -3.90 -15.80
N GLU A 107 -2.36 -4.68 -15.84
CA GLU A 107 -2.29 -6.14 -15.91
C GLU A 107 -1.67 -6.62 -17.23
N GLN A 108 -2.04 -5.99 -18.35
CA GLN A 108 -1.43 -6.27 -19.66
C GLN A 108 0.06 -5.92 -19.67
N ASP A 109 0.47 -4.78 -19.12
CA ASP A 109 1.87 -4.38 -19.04
C ASP A 109 2.72 -5.38 -18.24
N LEU A 110 2.15 -5.91 -17.14
CA LEU A 110 2.80 -6.96 -16.34
C LEU A 110 2.92 -8.28 -17.08
N ALA A 111 1.89 -8.65 -17.86
CA ALA A 111 1.91 -9.86 -18.69
C ALA A 111 2.94 -9.73 -19.82
N ASP A 112 3.01 -8.58 -20.48
CA ASP A 112 4.00 -8.29 -21.51
C ASP A 112 5.43 -8.27 -20.94
N TRP A 113 5.64 -7.63 -19.80
CA TRP A 113 6.94 -7.65 -19.11
C TRP A 113 7.38 -9.08 -18.78
N SER A 114 6.51 -9.90 -18.18
CA SER A 114 6.85 -11.28 -17.82
C SER A 114 7.16 -12.14 -19.06
N THR A 115 6.45 -11.92 -20.15
CA THR A 115 6.73 -12.56 -21.44
C THR A 115 8.10 -12.13 -21.98
N ARG A 116 8.40 -10.83 -21.98
CA ARG A 116 9.68 -10.30 -22.46
C ARG A 116 10.87 -10.85 -21.67
N GLU A 117 10.78 -10.92 -20.34
CA GLU A 117 11.85 -11.49 -19.51
C GLU A 117 12.03 -12.99 -19.74
N MET A 118 10.94 -13.76 -19.90
CA MET A 118 11.02 -15.19 -20.23
C MET A 118 11.85 -15.44 -21.49
N TRP A 119 11.64 -14.64 -22.54
CA TRP A 119 12.38 -14.79 -23.79
C TRP A 119 13.80 -14.21 -23.72
N ARG A 120 14.09 -13.27 -22.80
CA ARG A 120 15.40 -12.60 -22.70
C ARG A 120 16.54 -13.55 -22.29
N ASP A 121 16.22 -14.59 -21.53
CA ASP A 121 17.19 -15.58 -21.03
C ASP A 121 17.47 -16.73 -22.04
N HIS A 122 16.75 -16.79 -23.16
CA HIS A 122 16.88 -17.85 -24.18
C HIS A 122 17.66 -17.44 -25.43
N PHE A 123 18.13 -16.19 -25.52
CA PHE A 123 18.84 -15.65 -26.69
C PHE A 123 20.35 -15.39 -26.47
N TRP A 124 20.98 -16.02 -25.47
CA TRP A 124 22.43 -16.02 -25.26
C TRP A 124 23.01 -17.42 -25.35
#